data_AF-A0A016T3L0-F1
#
_entry.id   AF-A0A016T3L0-F1
#
_cell.length_a   1.000
_cell.length_b   1.000
_cell.length_c   1.000
_cell.angle_alpha   90.00
_cell.angle_beta   90.00
_cell.angle_gamma   90.00
#
_symmetry.space_group_name_H-M   'P 1'
#
loop_
_entity.id
_entity.type
_entity.pdbx_description
1 polymer ?
#
loop_
_entity_poly.entity_id
_entity_poly.type
_entity_poly.pdbx_seq_one_letter_code
_entity_poly.pdbx_strand_id
1 'polypeptide(L)'
;MKPGKATSADDVAAELWKSRHWNLAKWLTAFLNKVVGEKKTPVDWQRSITIPIWKRKGNPADCANYRPIRLLSHSMKTFERIIDHRVCDIIEVLTNQYGFVVNCGTTDAIHAARLLIEKHREKQKPLHLAFLDMEKAFDRVPREVIWYALRWHGVPEEFIE
;
A
#
# COMPACT_ATOMS: atom_id res chain seq x y z
N MET A 1 -6.13 -1.05 13.38
CA MET A 1 -5.37 -2.32 13.21
C MET A 1 -6.20 -3.54 13.61
N LYS A 2 -5.91 -4.74 13.10
CA LYS A 2 -6.52 -6.01 13.57
C LYS A 2 -5.66 -6.59 14.72
N PRO A 3 -6.26 -7.27 15.72
CA PRO A 3 -5.47 -7.96 16.75
C PRO A 3 -4.75 -9.20 16.15
N GLY A 4 -3.78 -9.75 16.88
CA GLY A 4 -3.01 -10.94 16.50
C GLY A 4 -2.03 -10.69 15.36
N LYS A 5 -1.55 -9.45 15.19
CA LYS A 5 -0.55 -9.10 14.16
C LYS A 5 0.85 -9.21 14.75
N ALA A 6 1.77 -9.79 13.96
CA ALA A 6 3.17 -9.91 14.33
C ALA A 6 3.80 -8.54 14.61
N THR A 7 4.63 -8.48 15.64
CA THR A 7 5.39 -7.29 16.04
C THR A 7 6.56 -7.05 15.09
N SER A 8 7.10 -5.82 15.12
CA SER A 8 8.31 -5.48 14.38
C SER A 8 9.53 -5.49 15.30
N ALA A 9 10.64 -4.88 14.89
CA ALA A 9 11.83 -4.76 15.73
C ALA A 9 11.60 -4.00 17.06
N ASP A 10 10.51 -3.23 17.15
CA ASP A 10 10.07 -2.52 18.37
C ASP A 10 9.35 -3.40 19.40
N ASP A 11 9.00 -4.64 19.03
CA ASP A 11 8.22 -5.60 19.82
C ASP A 11 6.89 -5.07 20.40
N VAL A 12 6.31 -4.03 19.77
CA VAL A 12 5.07 -3.43 20.24
C VAL A 12 3.86 -4.10 19.58
N ALA A 13 3.07 -4.81 20.39
CA ALA A 13 1.87 -5.53 19.95
C ALA A 13 0.74 -4.59 19.51
N ALA A 14 -0.10 -5.07 18.58
CA ALA A 14 -1.23 -4.31 18.05
C ALA A 14 -2.30 -3.99 19.11
N GLU A 15 -2.38 -4.82 20.14
CA GLU A 15 -3.32 -4.80 21.25
C GLU A 15 -3.05 -3.62 22.18
N LEU A 16 -1.78 -3.24 22.37
CA LEU A 16 -1.41 -2.06 23.14
C LEU A 16 -2.09 -0.82 22.53
N TRP A 17 -2.09 -0.75 21.20
CA TRP A 17 -2.72 0.33 20.44
C TRP A 17 -4.26 0.35 20.50
N LYS A 18 -4.87 -0.67 21.11
CA LYS A 18 -6.33 -0.78 21.30
C LYS A 18 -6.75 -0.75 22.76
N SER A 19 -5.79 -0.71 23.68
CA SER A 19 -6.07 -0.72 25.10
C SER A 19 -6.91 0.50 25.50
N ARG A 20 -7.90 0.30 26.36
CA ARG A 20 -8.79 1.37 26.86
C ARG A 20 -8.23 2.09 28.10
N HIS A 21 -7.05 1.68 28.57
CA HIS A 21 -6.51 2.05 29.88
C HIS A 21 -5.88 3.46 29.91
N TRP A 22 -5.62 4.06 28.75
CA TRP A 22 -5.06 5.41 28.65
C TRP A 22 -5.56 6.10 27.38
N ASN A 23 -5.48 7.43 27.33
CA ASN A 23 -5.95 8.22 26.18
C ASN A 23 -4.95 8.16 25.01
N LEU A 24 -4.73 6.95 24.53
CA LEU A 24 -3.75 6.61 23.50
C LEU A 24 -3.97 7.40 22.21
N ALA A 25 -5.23 7.62 21.81
CA ALA A 25 -5.53 8.38 20.60
C ALA A 25 -4.99 9.82 20.68
N LYS A 26 -5.16 10.48 21.84
CA LYS A 26 -4.61 11.83 22.06
C LYS A 26 -3.08 11.82 22.05
N TRP A 27 -2.47 10.85 22.73
CA TRP A 27 -1.02 10.74 22.75
C TRP A 27 -0.44 10.46 21.36
N LEU A 28 -1.01 9.51 20.63
CA LEU A 28 -0.58 9.16 19.27
C LEU A 28 -0.75 10.35 18.33
N THR A 29 -1.84 11.12 18.47
CA THR A 29 -2.04 12.34 17.69
C THR A 29 -0.95 13.37 17.98
N ALA A 30 -0.66 13.64 19.25
CA ALA A 30 0.41 14.57 19.63
C ALA A 30 1.79 14.10 19.12
N PHE A 31 2.06 12.80 19.24
CA PHE A 31 3.29 12.18 18.76
C PHE A 31 3.44 12.29 17.23
N LEU A 32 2.41 11.93 16.46
CA LEU A 32 2.46 12.00 15.00
C LEU A 32 2.55 13.44 14.49
N ASN A 33 1.85 14.38 15.14
CA ASN A 33 1.98 15.80 14.81
C ASN A 33 3.40 16.32 15.10
N LYS A 34 4.06 15.83 16.17
CA LYS A 34 5.46 16.14 16.44
C LYS A 34 6.39 15.57 15.35
N VAL A 35 6.16 14.33 14.90
CA VAL A 35 6.93 13.72 13.80
C VAL A 35 6.82 14.56 12.52
N VAL A 36 5.61 15.04 12.19
CA VAL A 36 5.38 15.92 11.04
C VAL A 36 6.07 17.27 11.24
N GLY A 37 5.87 17.93 12.38
CA GLY A 37 6.43 19.26 12.65
C GLY A 37 7.96 19.30 12.73
N GLU A 38 8.58 18.23 13.23
CA GLU A 38 10.05 18.11 13.33
C GLU A 38 10.69 17.50 12.08
N LYS A 39 9.90 16.96 11.14
CA LYS A 39 10.36 16.16 10.00
C LYS A 39 11.32 15.02 10.40
N LYS A 40 11.11 14.46 11.59
CA LYS A 40 11.97 13.40 12.16
C LYS A 40 11.13 12.22 12.58
N THR A 41 11.44 11.07 11.99
CA THR A 41 10.83 9.80 12.37
C THR A 41 11.61 9.12 13.48
N PRO A 42 10.96 8.31 14.34
CA PRO A 42 11.64 7.45 15.29
C PRO A 42 12.66 6.54 14.59
N VAL A 43 13.79 6.30 15.24
CA VAL A 43 14.84 5.40 14.72
C VAL A 43 14.28 4.00 14.47
N ASP A 44 13.32 3.54 15.27
CA ASP A 44 12.69 2.23 15.11
C ASP A 44 11.86 2.12 13.82
N TRP A 45 11.38 3.23 13.24
CA TRP A 45 10.70 3.20 11.94
C TRP A 45 11.66 2.91 10.79
N GLN A 46 12.96 3.14 10.99
CA GLN A 46 14.00 2.82 10.01
C GLN A 46 14.42 1.34 10.08
N ARG A 47 13.95 0.61 11.10
CA ARG A 47 14.25 -0.82 11.31
C ARG A 47 13.05 -1.66 10.89
N SER A 48 13.31 -2.79 10.24
CA SER A 48 12.26 -3.76 9.90
C SER A 48 12.80 -5.18 9.94
N ILE A 49 11.93 -6.13 10.28
CA ILE A 49 12.24 -7.56 10.23
C ILE A 49 11.75 -8.08 8.88
N THR A 50 12.63 -8.65 8.07
CA THR A 50 12.24 -9.27 6.79
C THR A 50 12.09 -10.77 6.96
N ILE A 51 10.87 -11.27 6.74
CA ILE A 51 10.54 -12.69 6.77
C ILE A 51 10.36 -13.18 5.33
N PRO A 52 11.21 -14.08 4.82
CA PRO A 52 11.02 -14.67 3.51
C PRO A 52 9.92 -15.74 3.58
N ILE A 53 8.86 -15.59 2.78
CA ILE A 53 7.80 -16.59 2.65
C ILE A 53 7.93 -17.32 1.32
N TRP A 54 8.11 -18.64 1.36
CA TRP A 54 8.22 -19.45 0.16
C TRP A 54 6.92 -19.41 -0.66
N LYS A 55 7.03 -19.17 -1.98
CA LYS A 55 5.90 -19.10 -2.92
C LYS A 55 5.22 -20.46 -3.15
N ARG A 56 5.71 -21.54 -2.54
CA ARG A 56 5.26 -22.93 -2.76
C ARG A 56 5.39 -23.37 -4.23
N LYS A 57 6.39 -22.84 -4.92
CA LYS A 57 6.71 -23.13 -6.32
C LYS A 57 8.21 -22.98 -6.52
N GLY A 58 8.79 -23.82 -7.38
CA GLY A 58 10.23 -23.81 -7.68
C GLY A 58 11.09 -24.45 -6.60
N ASN A 59 12.41 -24.33 -6.76
CA ASN A 59 13.40 -24.90 -5.84
C ASN A 59 13.46 -24.07 -4.53
N PRO A 60 13.30 -24.66 -3.33
CA PRO A 60 13.47 -23.97 -2.06
C PRO A 60 14.88 -23.41 -1.80
N ALA A 61 15.90 -23.91 -2.49
CA ALA A 61 17.26 -23.37 -2.39
C ALA A 61 17.45 -22.04 -3.15
N ASP A 62 16.50 -21.65 -4.00
CA ASP A 62 16.57 -20.43 -4.78
C ASP A 62 15.78 -19.29 -4.11
N CYS A 63 16.50 -18.24 -3.71
CA CYS A 63 15.96 -17.04 -3.06
C CYS A 63 14.86 -16.34 -3.88
N ALA A 64 14.87 -16.44 -5.22
CA ALA A 64 13.84 -15.82 -6.07
C ALA A 64 12.45 -16.45 -5.86
N ASN A 65 12.40 -17.67 -5.31
CA ASN A 65 11.16 -18.39 -5.00
C ASN A 65 10.53 -17.96 -3.67
N TYR A 66 11.07 -16.94 -3.00
CA TYR A 66 10.51 -16.38 -1.78
C TYR A 66 9.90 -14.99 -2.03
N ARG A 67 8.91 -14.63 -1.22
CA ARG A 67 8.35 -13.29 -1.11
C ARG A 67 8.90 -12.66 0.18
N PRO A 68 9.67 -11.57 0.11
CA PRO A 68 10.09 -10.88 1.31
C PRO A 68 8.88 -10.14 1.91
N ILE A 69 8.55 -10.42 3.17
CA ILE A 69 7.58 -9.65 3.95
C ILE A 69 8.32 -8.84 4.98
N ARG A 70 8.22 -7.51 4.90
CA ARG A 70 8.79 -6.61 5.90
C ARG A 70 7.77 -6.32 7.00
N LEU A 71 8.13 -6.62 8.24
CA LEU A 71 7.36 -6.25 9.42
C LEU A 71 7.81 -4.85 9.87
N LEU A 72 6.97 -3.86 9.58
CA LEU A 72 7.14 -2.47 10.04
C LEU A 72 6.46 -2.24 11.38
N SER A 73 6.93 -1.23 12.12
CA SER A 73 6.30 -0.76 13.36
C SER A 73 4.81 -0.50 13.16
N HIS A 74 4.01 -0.87 14.15
CA HIS A 74 2.57 -0.61 14.14
C HIS A 74 2.25 0.89 14.17
N SER A 75 3.08 1.69 14.84
CA SER A 75 2.94 3.15 14.85
C SER A 75 3.21 3.75 13.48
N MET A 76 4.26 3.28 12.78
CA MET A 76 4.57 3.66 11.39
C MET A 76 3.43 3.31 10.44
N LYS A 77 2.93 2.07 10.47
CA LYS A 77 1.77 1.64 9.65
C LYS A 77 0.53 2.48 9.90
N THR A 78 0.34 2.93 11.14
CA THR A 78 -0.79 3.81 11.49
C THR A 78 -0.60 5.19 10.88
N PHE A 79 0.61 5.74 10.96
CA PHE A 79 0.96 7.01 10.31
C PHE A 79 0.79 6.93 8.79
N GLU A 80 1.39 5.92 8.14
CA GLU A 80 1.27 5.69 6.69
C GLU A 80 -0.19 5.63 6.24
N ARG A 81 -1.06 4.94 7.01
CA ARG A 81 -2.49 4.85 6.70
C ARG A 81 -3.24 6.18 6.83
N ILE A 82 -2.80 7.06 7.74
CA ILE A 82 -3.38 8.40 7.88
C ILE A 82 -2.97 9.26 6.68
N ILE A 83 -1.70 9.19 6.27
CA ILE A 83 -1.20 9.90 5.09
C ILE A 83 -1.89 9.39 3.81
N ASP A 84 -1.96 8.06 3.64
CA ASP A 84 -2.66 7.40 2.53
C ASP A 84 -4.09 7.90 2.37
N HIS A 85 -4.87 7.94 3.46
CA HIS A 85 -6.23 8.49 3.43
C HIS A 85 -6.27 9.96 2.99
N ARG A 86 -5.41 10.81 3.57
CA ARG A 86 -5.37 12.25 3.23
C ARG A 86 -4.97 12.48 1.77
N VAL A 87 -4.06 11.67 1.24
CA VAL A 87 -3.63 11.74 -0.16
C VAL A 87 -4.75 11.24 -1.08
N CYS A 88 -5.45 10.16 -0.71
CA CYS A 88 -6.57 9.65 -1.49
C CYS A 88 -7.77 10.60 -1.52
N ASP A 89 -7.95 11.44 -0.49
CA ASP A 89 -8.97 12.50 -0.50
C ASP A 89 -8.68 13.62 -1.52
N ILE A 90 -7.42 13.72 -1.98
CA ILE A 90 -6.96 14.73 -2.95
C ILE A 90 -6.90 14.15 -4.37
N ILE A 91 -6.43 12.91 -4.51
CA ILE A 91 -6.18 12.29 -5.82
C ILE A 91 -7.47 11.69 -6.40
N GLU A 92 -7.82 12.12 -7.61
CA GLU A 92 -8.82 11.42 -8.42
C GLU A 92 -8.18 10.27 -9.21
N VAL A 93 -8.64 9.05 -8.96
CA VAL A 93 -8.16 7.85 -9.65
C VAL A 93 -9.04 7.57 -10.87
N LEU A 94 -8.43 7.10 -11.96
CA LEU A 94 -9.15 6.75 -13.19
C LEU A 94 -10.24 5.71 -12.93
N THR A 95 -11.37 5.85 -13.62
CA THR A 95 -12.55 4.98 -13.48
C THR A 95 -12.33 3.53 -13.91
N ASN A 96 -11.29 3.26 -14.68
CA ASN A 96 -10.88 1.93 -15.13
C ASN A 96 -9.78 1.29 -14.25
N GLN A 97 -9.42 1.93 -13.13
CA GLN A 97 -8.51 1.36 -12.15
C GLN A 97 -9.28 0.50 -11.14
N TYR A 98 -8.99 -0.80 -11.13
CA TYR A 98 -9.64 -1.74 -10.20
C TYR A 98 -8.73 -2.17 -9.05
N GLY A 99 -7.42 -1.96 -9.18
CA GLY A 99 -6.43 -2.32 -8.16
C GLY A 99 -6.25 -1.19 -7.14
N PHE A 100 -6.26 -1.53 -5.85
CA PHE A 100 -6.06 -0.60 -4.73
C PHE A 100 -7.09 0.54 -4.62
N VAL A 101 -8.24 0.42 -5.28
CA VAL A 101 -9.35 1.37 -5.20
C VAL A 101 -10.41 0.84 -4.24
N VAL A 102 -10.94 1.71 -3.38
CA VAL A 102 -12.00 1.36 -2.43
C VAL A 102 -13.23 0.89 -3.20
N ASN A 103 -13.84 -0.22 -2.76
CA ASN A 103 -15.02 -0.83 -3.38
C ASN A 103 -14.82 -1.35 -4.82
N CYS A 104 -13.57 -1.50 -5.28
CA CYS A 104 -13.26 -2.19 -6.54
C CYS A 104 -12.39 -3.42 -6.28
N GLY A 105 -12.59 -4.47 -7.06
CA GLY A 105 -11.81 -5.70 -6.96
C GLY A 105 -11.58 -6.39 -8.31
N THR A 106 -10.88 -7.53 -8.25
CA THR A 106 -10.57 -8.33 -9.44
C THR A 106 -11.83 -8.81 -10.17
N THR A 107 -12.92 -9.06 -9.44
CA THR A 107 -14.21 -9.46 -10.02
C THR A 107 -14.78 -8.38 -10.94
N ASP A 108 -14.66 -7.10 -10.57
CA ASP A 108 -15.15 -5.98 -11.38
C ASP A 108 -14.34 -5.83 -12.66
N ALA A 109 -13.01 -5.95 -12.57
CA ALA A 109 -12.12 -5.95 -13.73
C ALA A 109 -12.44 -7.10 -14.71
N ILE A 110 -12.63 -8.32 -14.18
CA ILE A 110 -13.01 -9.49 -14.97
C ILE A 110 -14.38 -9.28 -15.62
N HIS A 111 -15.34 -8.71 -14.88
CA HIS A 111 -16.67 -8.44 -15.40
C HIS A 111 -16.62 -7.43 -16.54
N ALA A 112 -15.89 -6.32 -16.39
CA ALA A 112 -15.69 -5.33 -17.44
C ALA A 112 -15.05 -5.93 -18.70
N ALA A 113 -14.01 -6.77 -18.53
CA ALA A 113 -13.39 -7.48 -19.64
C ALA A 113 -14.36 -8.45 -20.34
N ARG A 114 -15.19 -9.17 -19.58
CA ARG A 114 -16.22 -10.07 -20.13
C ARG A 114 -17.27 -9.33 -20.94
N LEU A 115 -17.80 -8.21 -20.42
CA LEU A 115 -18.76 -7.37 -21.14
C LEU A 115 -18.19 -6.88 -22.48
N LEU A 116 -16.92 -6.49 -22.51
CA LEU A 116 -16.22 -6.13 -23.75
C LEU A 116 -16.17 -7.29 -24.74
N ILE A 117 -15.83 -8.50 -24.29
CA ILE A 117 -15.76 -9.71 -25.12
C ILE A 117 -17.14 -10.07 -25.68
N GLU A 118 -18.16 -10.09 -24.83
CA GLU A 118 -19.53 -10.45 -25.21
C GLU A 118 -20.11 -9.48 -26.25
N LYS A 119 -19.94 -8.17 -26.03
CA LYS A 119 -20.42 -7.12 -26.95
C LYS A 119 -19.76 -7.20 -28.33
N HIS A 120 -18.48 -7.58 -28.42
CA HIS A 120 -17.81 -7.77 -29.71
C HIS A 120 -18.27 -9.05 -30.40
N ARG A 121 -18.47 -10.12 -29.63
CA ARG A 121 -19.00 -11.40 -30.13
C ARG A 121 -20.41 -11.25 -30.72
N GLU A 122 -21.30 -10.54 -30.03
CA GLU A 122 -22.66 -10.24 -30.50
C GLU A 122 -22.66 -9.49 -31.84
N LYS A 123 -21.71 -8.56 -32.00
CA LYS A 123 -21.57 -7.74 -33.22
C LYS A 123 -20.74 -8.39 -34.31
N GLN A 124 -20.26 -9.62 -34.11
CA GLN A 124 -19.34 -10.32 -35.02
C GLN A 124 -18.10 -9.47 -35.37
N LYS A 125 -17.62 -8.67 -34.42
CA LYS A 125 -16.43 -7.82 -34.60
C LYS A 125 -15.20 -8.48 -33.98
N PRO A 126 -14.04 -8.41 -34.63
CA PRO A 126 -12.79 -8.88 -34.03
C PRO A 126 -12.47 -8.04 -32.78
N LEU A 127 -11.96 -8.70 -31.74
CA LEU A 127 -11.46 -8.09 -30.51
C LEU A 127 -10.07 -8.65 -30.23
N HIS A 128 -9.11 -7.77 -29.96
CA HIS A 128 -7.77 -8.13 -29.54
C HIS A 128 -7.53 -7.62 -28.12
N LEU A 129 -6.99 -8.47 -27.25
CA LEU A 129 -6.66 -8.12 -25.86
C LEU A 129 -5.16 -8.26 -25.66
N ALA A 130 -4.53 -7.23 -25.10
CA ALA A 130 -3.13 -7.24 -24.70
C ALA A 130 -3.03 -7.18 -23.18
N PHE A 131 -2.28 -8.12 -22.58
CA PHE A 131 -2.02 -8.15 -21.15
C PHE A 131 -0.59 -7.64 -20.90
N LEU A 132 -0.48 -6.56 -20.15
CA LEU A 132 0.79 -5.94 -19.78
C LEU A 132 1.05 -6.19 -18.30
N ASP A 133 2.23 -6.72 -17.98
CA ASP A 133 2.69 -6.94 -16.61
C ASP A 133 4.05 -6.28 -16.41
N MET A 134 4.17 -5.48 -15.34
CA MET A 134 5.42 -4.79 -15.01
C MET A 134 6.23 -5.62 -14.02
N GLU A 135 7.40 -6.09 -14.44
CA GLU A 135 8.30 -6.83 -13.57
C GLU A 135 8.85 -5.90 -12.46
N LYS A 136 8.64 -6.28 -11.20
CA LYS A 136 9.12 -5.56 -10.00
C LYS A 136 8.72 -4.08 -9.96
N ALA A 137 7.45 -3.78 -10.27
CA ALA A 137 6.92 -2.42 -10.35
C ALA A 137 7.33 -1.51 -9.16
N PHE A 138 7.18 -1.99 -7.92
CA PHE A 138 7.54 -1.19 -6.73
C PHE A 138 9.05 -0.94 -6.56
N ASP A 139 9.90 -1.83 -7.06
CA ASP A 139 11.35 -1.69 -6.94
C ASP A 139 11.96 -0.84 -8.07
N ARG A 140 11.24 -0.73 -9.21
CA ARG A 140 11.76 -0.08 -10.43
C ARG A 140 11.31 1.36 -10.63
N VAL A 141 10.26 1.82 -9.97
CA VAL A 141 9.77 3.19 -10.12
C VAL A 141 10.72 4.17 -9.41
N PRO A 142 11.33 5.14 -10.12
CA PRO A 142 12.16 6.17 -9.50
C PRO A 142 11.33 7.04 -8.55
N ARG A 143 11.91 7.43 -7.41
CA ARG A 143 11.20 8.23 -6.40
C ARG A 143 10.81 9.60 -6.92
N GLU A 144 11.64 10.18 -7.77
CA GLU A 144 11.45 11.48 -8.41
C GLU A 144 10.16 11.50 -9.25
N VAL A 145 9.83 10.37 -9.91
CA VAL A 145 8.60 10.23 -10.70
C VAL A 145 7.39 10.16 -9.79
N ILE A 146 7.50 9.53 -8.62
CA ILE A 146 6.44 9.50 -7.60
C ILE A 146 6.17 10.92 -7.09
N TRP A 147 7.22 11.66 -6.73
CA TRP A 147 7.09 13.06 -6.28
C TRP A 147 6.48 13.95 -7.35
N TYR A 148 6.91 13.80 -8.60
CA TYR A 148 6.31 14.50 -9.73
C TYR A 148 4.82 14.18 -9.86
N ALA A 149 4.42 12.92 -9.79
CA ALA A 149 3.02 12.51 -9.87
C ALA A 149 2.17 13.08 -8.73
N LEU A 150 2.66 13.05 -7.49
CA LEU A 150 1.95 13.62 -6.34
C LEU A 150 1.74 15.13 -6.50
N ARG A 151 2.76 15.87 -6.95
CA ARG A 151 2.63 17.30 -7.26
C ARG A 151 1.63 17.58 -8.37
N TRP A 152 1.67 16.77 -9.43
CA TRP A 152 0.75 16.87 -10.55
C TRP A 152 -0.71 16.72 -10.12
N HIS A 153 -0.97 15.84 -9.16
CA HIS A 153 -2.31 15.63 -8.58
C HIS A 153 -2.66 16.65 -7.46
N GLY A 154 -1.82 17.65 -7.20
CA GLY A 154 -2.11 18.72 -6.24
C GLY A 154 -1.90 18.32 -4.77
N VAL A 155 -1.13 17.26 -4.50
CA VAL A 155 -0.77 16.89 -3.12
C VAL A 155 0.17 17.97 -2.54
N PRO A 156 -0.12 18.52 -1.34
CA PRO A 156 0.73 19.51 -0.69
C PRO A 156 2.17 19.05 -0.46
N GLU A 157 3.14 19.95 -0.60
CA GLU A 157 4.57 19.65 -0.37
C GLU A 157 4.86 19.15 1.06
N GLU A 158 4.02 19.49 2.03
CA GLU A 158 4.11 18.97 3.41
C GLU A 158 4.05 17.43 3.49
N PHE A 159 3.46 16.78 2.49
CA PHE A 159 3.42 15.31 2.39
C PHE A 159 4.52 14.72 1.49
N ILE A 160 5.26 15.56 0.78
CA ILE A 160 6.27 15.17 -0.22
C ILE A 160 7.70 15.36 0.33
N GLU A 161 7.93 16.41 1.14
CA GLU A 161 9.24 16.83 1.65
C GLU A 161 9.50 16.57 3.13
#